data_AF-A0A1Y4DZB9-F1
#
_entry.id   AF-A0A1Y4DZB9-F1
#
_cell.length_a   1.000
_cell.length_b   1.000
_cell.length_c   1.000
_cell.angle_alpha   90.00
_cell.angle_beta   90.00
_cell.angle_gamma   90.00
#
_symmetry.space_group_name_H-M   'P 1'
#
loop_
_entity.id
_entity.type
_entity.pdbx_description
1 polymer ?
#
loop_
_entity_poly.entity_id
_entity_poly.type
_entity_poly.pdbx_seq_one_letter_code
_entity_poly.pdbx_strand_id
1 'polypeptide(L)'
;MESRHRAVAAGLTLTLALGAWTMPASAFADTTIPQGASETASSSGGDTGKAGPLPEPGDYDRALDYEEDPQESGSVSLLSTEEGLARLTPLTLSSEMKYFAENESGSNYDQGFSYGDGYNAMGFYQFDRRYSLLPFIKACYEYNPTKYAMFAPVIERGDELTGGAIYDRETKQLTEIGQLAENAWHAAYRADSTEFSALQDAYAYQEYYLPVQRILKNNFGVDISGRADCVKGLAWGLCNLFGSGGCQRFFRLANLSDDMTDREFVNALCDAVVNNVDDYAYGASYKARYERERATCLEYIAEDEALSGDTGSDESDELPFFDVDRAWYYDDIVYVYKNGYMSGLADPVLRFAPNEAIVRQDVACVLYNIFGNGEKAPACSFADVDQSKYYADAINWAVYHGYMNGIGDPATGTYVRFGVNEPLPREQLASVAANIARKTGDSLDASKYHSMLDWATTSPWATENVIWALNKGVIDGVSLVEGRYVAPHNNTTRAEMAAIVRRCIEKGIIPTAS
;
A
#
# COMPACT_ATOMS: atom_id res chain seq x y z
N MET A 1 2.64 17.13 14.97
CA MET A 1 2.27 16.03 15.89
C MET A 1 1.61 14.98 15.02
N GLU A 2 2.29 13.88 14.66
CA GLU A 2 1.71 12.94 13.69
C GLU A 2 2.10 11.48 13.93
N SER A 3 1.13 10.66 13.57
CA SER A 3 0.86 9.30 13.99
C SER A 3 1.75 8.25 13.35
N ARG A 4 2.21 7.26 14.13
CA ARG A 4 3.09 6.14 13.74
C ARG A 4 2.57 5.30 12.58
N HIS A 5 1.29 5.41 12.27
CA HIS A 5 0.59 4.36 11.57
C HIS A 5 -0.31 4.98 10.52
N ARG A 6 0.28 5.49 9.43
CA ARG A 6 -0.44 5.86 8.19
C ARG A 6 -0.33 4.75 7.15
N ALA A 7 -1.39 4.54 6.37
CA ALA A 7 -1.51 3.39 5.47
C ALA A 7 -0.41 3.37 4.41
N VAL A 8 0.19 2.20 4.20
CA VAL A 8 1.40 2.01 3.37
C VAL A 8 1.01 1.63 1.95
N ALA A 9 1.17 2.54 0.98
CA ALA A 9 1.16 2.18 -0.44
C ALA A 9 2.39 1.36 -0.83
N ALA A 10 2.40 0.08 -0.44
CA ALA A 10 3.38 -0.91 -0.86
C ALA A 10 2.93 -1.56 -2.18
N GLY A 11 3.40 -1.04 -3.30
CA GLY A 11 3.23 -1.69 -4.61
C GLY A 11 4.11 -2.93 -4.72
N LEU A 12 3.51 -4.12 -4.75
CA LEU A 12 4.21 -5.35 -5.11
C LEU A 12 4.50 -5.36 -6.62
N THR A 13 5.76 -5.22 -7.01
CA THR A 13 6.19 -5.44 -8.40
C THR A 13 6.41 -6.92 -8.66
N LEU A 14 5.59 -7.52 -9.52
CA LEU A 14 5.65 -8.93 -9.88
C LEU A 14 6.80 -9.23 -10.86
N THR A 15 7.75 -10.09 -10.47
CA THR A 15 8.78 -10.64 -11.36
C THR A 15 8.34 -12.00 -11.88
N LEU A 16 8.02 -12.11 -13.18
CA LEU A 16 7.73 -13.37 -13.87
C LEU A 16 9.03 -14.18 -14.05
N ALA A 17 9.25 -15.21 -13.23
CA ALA A 17 10.26 -16.23 -13.46
C ALA A 17 9.58 -17.49 -14.04
N LEU A 18 9.81 -17.77 -15.33
CA LEU A 18 9.43 -19.04 -15.94
C LEU A 18 10.46 -20.10 -15.58
N GLY A 19 10.09 -21.04 -14.71
CA GLY A 19 10.90 -22.21 -14.37
C GLY A 19 10.01 -23.38 -14.00
N ALA A 20 9.98 -24.41 -14.85
CA ALA A 20 9.28 -25.65 -14.57
C ALA A 20 10.15 -26.57 -13.69
N TRP A 21 9.59 -27.18 -12.64
CA TRP A 21 9.58 -28.64 -12.38
C TRP A 21 9.03 -29.03 -10.98
N THR A 22 8.25 -30.11 -11.01
CA THR A 22 7.84 -31.15 -10.02
C THR A 22 7.99 -30.96 -8.49
N MET A 23 6.89 -31.25 -7.77
CA MET A 23 6.75 -31.33 -6.31
C MET A 23 7.32 -32.61 -5.65
N PRO A 24 7.57 -32.55 -4.33
CA PRO A 24 6.97 -33.53 -3.42
C PRO A 24 6.33 -32.92 -2.15
N ALA A 25 5.56 -33.78 -1.46
CA ALA A 25 4.52 -33.48 -0.47
C ALA A 25 4.95 -33.24 1.00
N SER A 26 4.10 -32.45 1.66
CA SER A 26 3.64 -32.36 3.07
C SER A 26 4.44 -32.94 4.25
N ALA A 27 4.53 -32.14 5.33
CA ALA A 27 4.30 -32.59 6.71
C ALA A 27 3.92 -31.40 7.62
N PHE A 28 2.78 -31.51 8.32
CA PHE A 28 2.28 -30.57 9.33
C PHE A 28 2.94 -30.79 10.69
N ALA A 29 3.12 -29.72 11.46
CA ALA A 29 3.32 -29.78 12.89
C ALA A 29 2.37 -28.78 13.58
N ASP A 30 1.60 -29.36 14.50
CA ASP A 30 0.52 -28.79 15.30
C ASP A 30 1.08 -27.98 16.48
N THR A 31 0.46 -26.85 16.84
CA THR A 31 0.72 -26.20 18.14
C THR A 31 -0.50 -25.40 18.58
N THR A 32 -1.06 -25.80 19.71
CA THR A 32 -2.28 -25.29 20.37
C THR A 32 -1.93 -24.33 21.50
N ILE A 33 -2.54 -23.14 21.58
CA ILE A 33 -2.80 -22.41 22.86
C ILE A 33 -4.10 -21.54 22.73
N PRO A 34 -4.68 -20.92 23.80
CA PRO A 34 -5.98 -21.29 24.37
C PRO A 34 -7.09 -20.23 24.25
N GLN A 35 -8.35 -20.66 24.49
CA GLN A 35 -9.59 -19.87 24.40
C GLN A 35 -9.75 -18.77 25.47
N GLY A 36 -10.24 -17.60 25.02
CA GLY A 36 -10.87 -16.55 25.82
C GLY A 36 -11.96 -15.85 24.99
N ALA A 37 -13.12 -15.62 25.58
CA ALA A 37 -14.42 -15.50 24.91
C ALA A 37 -14.61 -14.30 23.95
N SER A 38 -15.05 -14.60 22.73
CA SER A 38 -15.87 -13.76 21.85
C SER A 38 -16.62 -14.69 20.89
N GLU A 39 -17.95 -14.59 20.78
CA GLU A 39 -18.74 -15.31 19.78
C GLU A 39 -18.40 -14.75 18.39
N THR A 40 -17.30 -15.24 17.82
CA THR A 40 -16.85 -14.92 16.46
C THR A 40 -17.16 -16.10 15.55
N ALA A 41 -17.95 -15.78 14.53
CA ALA A 41 -18.46 -16.64 13.50
C ALA A 41 -17.39 -17.07 12.49
N SER A 42 -16.37 -17.84 12.90
CA SER A 42 -15.35 -18.38 11.98
C SER A 42 -15.75 -19.76 11.42
N SER A 43 -15.79 -19.91 10.09
CA SER A 43 -15.77 -21.23 9.46
C SER A 43 -14.33 -21.67 9.24
N SER A 44 -13.93 -22.76 9.88
CA SER A 44 -12.64 -23.42 9.70
C SER A 44 -12.45 -23.91 8.26
N GLY A 45 -11.37 -23.47 7.60
CA GLY A 45 -10.96 -23.97 6.29
C GLY A 45 -10.08 -25.22 6.38
N GLY A 46 -10.34 -26.19 5.48
CA GLY A 46 -9.38 -27.21 5.03
C GLY A 46 -9.79 -28.67 5.22
N ASP A 47 -10.35 -29.31 4.18
CA ASP A 47 -9.89 -30.58 3.56
C ASP A 47 -10.93 -31.10 2.53
N THR A 48 -10.44 -31.72 1.46
CA THR A 48 -11.15 -32.27 0.30
C THR A 48 -11.98 -33.54 0.57
N GLY A 49 -12.93 -33.47 1.50
CA GLY A 49 -13.90 -34.53 1.76
C GLY A 49 -15.18 -33.97 2.35
N LYS A 50 -16.33 -34.22 1.69
CA LYS A 50 -17.70 -33.77 2.01
C LYS A 50 -17.80 -33.02 3.36
N ALA A 51 -17.76 -31.69 3.29
CA ALA A 51 -17.95 -30.82 4.44
C ALA A 51 -19.28 -31.17 5.15
N GLY A 52 -19.26 -31.13 6.49
CA GLY A 52 -20.49 -31.29 7.28
C GLY A 52 -21.53 -30.22 6.95
N PRO A 53 -22.76 -30.33 7.50
CA PRO A 53 -23.79 -29.30 7.28
C PRO A 53 -23.29 -27.93 7.74
N LEU A 54 -23.41 -26.94 6.85
CA LEU A 54 -23.10 -25.54 7.15
C LEU A 54 -24.15 -24.95 8.12
N PRO A 55 -23.75 -24.00 8.99
CA PRO A 55 -24.68 -23.32 9.90
C PRO A 55 -25.81 -22.63 9.13
N GLU A 56 -26.95 -22.44 9.79
CA GLU A 56 -28.04 -21.68 9.19
C GLU A 56 -27.62 -20.20 9.02
N PRO A 57 -28.09 -19.53 7.95
CA PRO A 57 -27.91 -18.09 7.77
C PRO A 57 -28.39 -17.32 9.01
N GLY A 58 -27.59 -16.37 9.48
CA GLY A 58 -28.00 -15.43 10.51
C GLY A 58 -29.22 -14.62 10.07
N ASP A 59 -30.05 -14.21 11.03
CA ASP A 59 -31.26 -13.41 10.78
C ASP A 59 -30.94 -11.94 10.43
N TYR A 60 -29.66 -11.56 10.49
CA TYR A 60 -29.17 -10.22 10.21
C TYR A 60 -28.83 -10.07 8.72
N ASP A 61 -29.56 -9.21 8.00
CA ASP A 61 -29.19 -8.76 6.66
C ASP A 61 -28.78 -7.28 6.74
N ARG A 62 -27.49 -7.01 6.55
CA ARG A 62 -26.92 -5.66 6.53
C ARG A 62 -27.65 -4.72 5.56
N ALA A 63 -28.28 -5.26 4.49
CA ALA A 63 -29.08 -4.46 3.56
C ALA A 63 -30.29 -3.77 4.22
N LEU A 64 -30.79 -4.30 5.35
CA LEU A 64 -31.97 -3.79 6.05
C LEU A 64 -31.68 -2.57 6.94
N ASP A 65 -30.43 -2.34 7.34
CA ASP A 65 -30.04 -1.18 8.18
C ASP A 65 -29.62 0.05 7.35
N TYR A 66 -29.58 -0.06 6.01
CA TYR A 66 -29.41 1.11 5.14
C TYR A 66 -30.74 1.85 5.00
N GLU A 67 -31.02 2.78 5.91
CA GLU A 67 -32.05 3.80 5.66
C GLU A 67 -31.46 4.95 4.81
N GLU A 68 -31.96 5.11 3.58
CA GLU A 68 -31.76 6.35 2.82
C GLU A 68 -32.66 7.45 3.43
N ASP A 69 -32.07 8.56 3.88
CA ASP A 69 -32.83 9.74 4.30
C ASP A 69 -33.54 10.35 3.07
N PRO A 70 -34.89 10.38 3.00
CA PRO A 70 -35.62 10.88 1.84
C PRO A 70 -35.39 12.37 1.54
N GLN A 71 -34.83 13.15 2.49
CA GLN A 71 -34.54 14.58 2.30
C GLN A 71 -33.15 14.85 1.70
N GLU A 72 -32.26 13.87 1.66
CA GLU A 72 -30.97 13.95 0.98
C GLU A 72 -30.95 12.99 -0.20
N SER A 73 -31.84 13.23 -1.17
CA SER A 73 -31.87 12.55 -2.47
C SER A 73 -30.69 12.95 -3.38
N GLY A 74 -29.51 13.14 -2.80
CA GLY A 74 -28.25 13.02 -3.51
C GLY A 74 -27.81 11.59 -3.32
N SER A 75 -28.38 10.66 -4.10
CA SER A 75 -27.69 9.39 -4.31
C SER A 75 -26.30 9.78 -4.79
N VAL A 76 -25.29 9.58 -3.93
CA VAL A 76 -23.95 9.39 -4.44
C VAL A 76 -24.06 8.05 -5.13
N SER A 77 -24.55 8.09 -6.37
CA SER A 77 -24.27 7.06 -7.35
C SER A 77 -22.79 6.76 -7.12
N LEU A 78 -22.49 5.54 -6.67
CA LEU A 78 -21.21 4.92 -6.97
C LEU A 78 -21.08 5.12 -8.47
N LEU A 79 -20.40 6.19 -8.87
CA LEU A 79 -20.18 6.52 -10.26
C LEU A 79 -19.22 5.45 -10.73
N SER A 80 -19.79 4.32 -11.13
CA SER A 80 -19.19 3.40 -12.07
C SER A 80 -19.13 4.12 -13.42
N THR A 81 -18.34 5.18 -13.50
CA THR A 81 -17.89 5.68 -14.79
C THR A 81 -16.91 4.64 -15.30
N GLU A 82 -17.34 3.86 -16.30
CA GLU A 82 -16.49 2.97 -17.11
C GLU A 82 -15.24 3.70 -17.66
N GLU A 83 -15.26 5.03 -17.68
CA GLU A 83 -14.12 5.89 -17.96
C GLU A 83 -13.37 6.26 -16.67
N GLY A 84 -12.62 5.31 -16.10
CA GLY A 84 -11.58 5.65 -15.12
C GLY A 84 -11.49 4.79 -13.86
N LEU A 85 -11.75 3.47 -13.92
CA LEU A 85 -11.11 2.58 -12.95
C LEU A 85 -9.60 2.69 -13.17
N ALA A 86 -8.93 3.49 -12.35
CA ALA A 86 -7.49 3.39 -12.20
C ALA A 86 -7.19 1.91 -11.97
N ARG A 87 -6.32 1.31 -12.79
CA ARG A 87 -6.00 -0.12 -12.66
C ARG A 87 -5.68 -0.41 -11.19
N LEU A 88 -6.42 -1.35 -10.61
CA LEU A 88 -6.24 -1.76 -9.22
C LEU A 88 -4.76 -2.07 -9.01
N THR A 89 -4.13 -1.37 -8.08
CA THR A 89 -2.71 -1.53 -7.78
C THR A 89 -2.59 -1.94 -6.32
N PRO A 90 -1.82 -2.99 -5.97
CA PRO A 90 -1.67 -3.44 -4.59
C PRO A 90 -1.30 -2.30 -3.62
N LEU A 91 -2.00 -2.24 -2.49
CA LEU A 91 -1.85 -1.26 -1.40
C LEU A 91 -1.90 -2.02 -0.07
N THR A 92 -1.09 -1.70 0.93
CA THR A 92 -1.16 -2.35 2.25
C THR A 92 -1.52 -1.33 3.31
N LEU A 93 -2.76 -1.36 3.81
CA LEU A 93 -3.15 -0.41 4.84
C LEU A 93 -2.54 -0.78 6.21
N SER A 94 -2.39 0.21 7.07
CA SER A 94 -1.92 0.01 8.45
C SER A 94 -2.92 -0.84 9.24
N SER A 95 -2.46 -1.49 10.32
CA SER A 95 -3.36 -2.19 11.25
C SER A 95 -4.35 -1.23 11.92
N GLU A 96 -3.97 0.04 12.10
CA GLU A 96 -4.86 1.06 12.66
C GLU A 96 -5.98 1.45 11.71
N MET A 97 -5.69 1.58 10.42
CA MET A 97 -6.75 1.95 9.47
C MET A 97 -7.82 0.85 9.37
N LYS A 98 -7.45 -0.38 9.71
CA LYS A 98 -8.24 -1.59 9.52
C LYS A 98 -8.70 -2.25 10.82
N TYR A 99 -8.42 -1.69 12.00
CA TYR A 99 -8.69 -2.37 13.28
C TYR A 99 -10.18 -2.76 13.41
N PHE A 100 -11.08 -1.96 12.81
CA PHE A 100 -12.53 -2.20 12.85
C PHE A 100 -12.90 -3.56 12.25
N ALA A 101 -12.10 -4.09 11.31
CA ALA A 101 -12.33 -5.36 10.64
C ALA A 101 -12.28 -6.59 11.55
N GLU A 102 -11.74 -6.46 12.77
CA GLU A 102 -11.86 -7.52 13.78
C GLU A 102 -13.33 -7.82 14.12
N ASN A 103 -14.19 -6.79 14.10
CA ASN A 103 -15.64 -6.95 14.31
C ASN A 103 -16.39 -7.36 13.04
N GLU A 104 -15.71 -7.46 11.89
CA GLU A 104 -16.32 -7.73 10.58
C GLU A 104 -15.97 -9.14 10.12
N SER A 105 -14.67 -9.40 9.94
CA SER A 105 -14.13 -10.65 9.39
C SER A 105 -13.26 -11.42 10.39
N GLY A 106 -13.07 -10.89 11.61
CA GLY A 106 -12.00 -11.33 12.48
C GLY A 106 -10.62 -11.07 11.88
N SER A 107 -10.51 -10.04 11.02
CA SER A 107 -9.29 -9.67 10.29
C SER A 107 -8.78 -10.76 9.32
N ASN A 108 -9.69 -11.52 8.69
CA ASN A 108 -9.35 -12.65 7.84
C ASN A 108 -9.50 -12.36 6.33
N TYR A 109 -8.37 -12.23 5.64
CA TYR A 109 -8.33 -12.04 4.18
C TYR A 109 -8.79 -13.25 3.36
N ASP A 110 -8.69 -14.46 3.91
CA ASP A 110 -9.12 -15.70 3.26
C ASP A 110 -10.52 -16.14 3.71
N GLN A 111 -11.33 -15.23 4.25
CA GLN A 111 -12.68 -15.57 4.68
C GLN A 111 -13.58 -15.86 3.48
N GLY A 112 -14.20 -17.04 3.48
CA GLY A 112 -15.28 -17.41 2.57
C GLY A 112 -16.60 -16.70 2.91
N PHE A 113 -17.73 -17.25 2.46
CA PHE A 113 -19.03 -16.65 2.76
C PHE A 113 -19.35 -16.66 4.25
N SER A 114 -19.60 -15.47 4.80
CA SER A 114 -19.99 -15.26 6.20
C SER A 114 -21.44 -15.69 6.44
N TYR A 115 -21.67 -16.65 7.34
CA TYR A 115 -23.02 -17.05 7.74
C TYR A 115 -23.75 -15.95 8.52
N GLY A 116 -23.01 -15.11 9.24
CA GLY A 116 -23.55 -13.98 10.01
C GLY A 116 -24.20 -12.93 9.12
N ASP A 117 -23.69 -12.78 7.89
CA ASP A 117 -24.24 -11.90 6.85
C ASP A 117 -25.22 -12.64 5.91
N GLY A 118 -25.75 -13.79 6.36
CA GLY A 118 -26.66 -14.60 5.57
C GLY A 118 -26.05 -15.21 4.32
N TYR A 119 -24.73 -15.46 4.32
CA TYR A 119 -23.93 -15.89 3.17
C TYR A 119 -23.89 -14.87 2.02
N ASN A 120 -23.89 -13.57 2.35
CA ASN A 120 -23.86 -12.50 1.36
C ASN A 120 -22.48 -11.87 1.14
N ALA A 121 -21.51 -12.10 2.04
CA ALA A 121 -20.25 -11.37 2.03
C ALA A 121 -19.03 -12.27 2.23
N MET A 122 -17.88 -11.88 1.66
CA MET A 122 -16.61 -12.60 1.71
C MET A 122 -15.42 -11.66 1.95
N GLY A 123 -14.30 -12.21 2.43
CA GLY A 123 -13.03 -11.49 2.55
C GLY A 123 -12.90 -10.56 3.75
N PHE A 124 -11.75 -9.90 3.84
CA PHE A 124 -11.38 -9.06 5.00
C PHE A 124 -12.39 -7.94 5.27
N TYR A 125 -12.94 -7.37 4.19
CA TYR A 125 -13.87 -6.24 4.22
C TYR A 125 -15.33 -6.66 4.03
N GLN A 126 -15.63 -7.96 4.02
CA GLN A 126 -16.99 -8.47 3.82
C GLN A 126 -17.62 -7.90 2.53
N PHE A 127 -16.96 -8.11 1.38
CA PHE A 127 -17.46 -7.68 0.08
C PHE A 127 -18.80 -8.36 -0.22
N ASP A 128 -19.88 -7.58 -0.17
CA ASP A 128 -21.23 -8.05 -0.42
C ASP A 128 -21.42 -8.40 -1.91
N ARG A 129 -21.97 -9.58 -2.16
CA ARG A 129 -22.22 -10.12 -3.50
C ARG A 129 -23.18 -9.30 -4.35
N ARG A 130 -24.06 -8.51 -3.73
CA ARG A 130 -25.07 -7.70 -4.42
C ARG A 130 -24.47 -6.43 -5.03
N TYR A 131 -23.36 -5.93 -4.47
CA TYR A 131 -22.85 -4.59 -4.80
C TYR A 131 -21.35 -4.54 -5.10
N SER A 132 -20.52 -5.35 -4.43
CA SER A 132 -19.06 -5.14 -4.40
C SER A 132 -18.21 -6.36 -4.71
N LEU A 133 -18.68 -7.58 -4.44
CA LEU A 133 -17.87 -8.79 -4.63
C LEU A 133 -17.53 -9.02 -6.09
N LEU A 134 -18.54 -8.97 -6.98
CA LEU A 134 -18.33 -9.19 -8.41
C LEU A 134 -17.44 -8.09 -9.04
N PRO A 135 -17.66 -6.79 -8.76
CA PRO A 135 -16.72 -5.74 -9.16
C PRO A 135 -15.29 -5.97 -8.67
N PHE A 136 -15.08 -6.33 -7.40
CA PHE A 136 -13.75 -6.63 -6.85
C PHE A 136 -13.08 -7.82 -7.56
N ILE A 137 -13.84 -8.90 -7.78
CA ILE A 137 -13.38 -10.09 -8.49
C ILE A 137 -12.94 -9.73 -9.92
N LYS A 138 -13.72 -8.90 -10.62
CA LYS A 138 -13.35 -8.40 -11.96
C LYS A 138 -12.08 -7.56 -11.92
N ALA A 139 -11.94 -6.66 -10.95
CA ALA A 139 -10.75 -5.83 -10.80
C ALA A 139 -9.48 -6.67 -10.55
N CYS A 140 -9.55 -7.74 -9.75
CA CYS A 140 -8.43 -8.67 -9.57
C CYS A 140 -8.08 -9.43 -10.86
N TYR A 141 -9.10 -9.92 -11.58
CA TYR A 141 -8.90 -10.59 -12.85
C TYR A 141 -8.25 -9.67 -13.89
N GLU A 142 -8.70 -8.42 -14.00
CA GLU A 142 -8.13 -7.42 -14.92
C GLU A 142 -6.70 -7.01 -14.56
N TYR A 143 -6.37 -6.95 -13.26
CA TYR A 143 -5.01 -6.69 -12.80
C TYR A 143 -4.02 -7.76 -13.29
N ASN A 144 -4.36 -9.05 -13.17
CA ASN A 144 -3.53 -10.14 -13.70
C ASN A 144 -4.39 -11.35 -14.12
N PRO A 145 -4.84 -11.41 -15.39
CA PRO A 145 -5.75 -12.46 -15.87
C PRO A 145 -5.16 -13.87 -15.82
N THR A 146 -3.83 -13.98 -15.86
CA THR A 146 -3.11 -15.25 -15.80
C THR A 146 -3.05 -15.77 -14.37
N LYS A 147 -2.68 -14.92 -13.40
CA LYS A 147 -2.59 -15.32 -11.99
C LYS A 147 -3.97 -15.56 -11.40
N TYR A 148 -4.92 -14.66 -11.68
CA TYR A 148 -6.27 -14.69 -11.12
C TYR A 148 -7.30 -15.40 -12.03
N ALA A 149 -6.84 -16.32 -12.88
CA ALA A 149 -7.68 -17.05 -13.83
C ALA A 149 -8.82 -17.86 -13.18
N MET A 150 -8.69 -18.24 -11.90
CA MET A 150 -9.75 -18.93 -11.14
C MET A 150 -11.05 -18.12 -11.02
N PHE A 151 -10.99 -16.79 -11.20
CA PHE A 151 -12.16 -15.93 -11.19
C PHE A 151 -12.93 -15.89 -12.50
N ALA A 152 -12.35 -16.33 -13.63
CA ALA A 152 -13.02 -16.32 -14.93
C ALA A 152 -14.41 -17.02 -14.92
N PRO A 153 -14.56 -18.26 -14.39
CA PRO A 153 -15.88 -18.92 -14.33
C PRO A 153 -16.85 -18.25 -13.35
N VAL A 154 -16.35 -17.56 -12.31
CA VAL A 154 -17.20 -16.77 -11.41
C VAL A 154 -17.74 -15.54 -12.12
N ILE A 155 -16.90 -14.86 -12.89
CA ILE A 155 -17.26 -13.67 -13.68
C ILE A 155 -18.30 -14.02 -14.75
N GLU A 156 -18.15 -15.16 -15.43
CA GLU A 156 -19.11 -15.64 -16.43
C GLU A 156 -20.51 -15.86 -15.86
N ARG A 157 -20.58 -16.30 -14.59
CA ARG A 157 -21.84 -16.54 -13.86
C ARG A 157 -22.17 -15.41 -12.87
N GLY A 158 -21.69 -14.19 -13.14
CA GLY A 158 -21.84 -13.05 -12.24
C GLY A 158 -23.30 -12.71 -11.88
N ASP A 159 -24.25 -12.91 -12.79
CA ASP A 159 -25.68 -12.68 -12.54
C ASP A 159 -26.25 -13.67 -11.50
N GLU A 160 -25.78 -14.92 -11.51
CA GLU A 160 -26.14 -15.91 -10.49
C GLU A 160 -25.53 -15.58 -9.13
N LEU A 161 -24.30 -15.05 -9.10
CA LEU A 161 -23.63 -14.66 -7.86
C LEU A 161 -24.32 -13.47 -7.20
N THR A 162 -24.74 -12.49 -8.00
CA THR A 162 -25.36 -11.25 -7.52
C THR A 162 -26.82 -11.47 -7.11
N GLY A 163 -27.61 -12.17 -7.93
CA GLY A 163 -29.06 -12.34 -7.74
C GLY A 163 -29.52 -13.68 -7.17
N GLY A 164 -28.67 -14.72 -7.21
CA GLY A 164 -29.02 -16.08 -6.79
C GLY A 164 -28.87 -16.33 -5.28
N ALA A 165 -29.43 -17.47 -4.83
CA ALA A 165 -29.21 -17.96 -3.48
C ALA A 165 -27.80 -18.58 -3.36
N ILE A 166 -27.08 -18.25 -2.28
CA ILE A 166 -25.75 -18.79 -1.99
C ILE A 166 -25.81 -20.00 -1.05
N TYR A 167 -26.81 -20.04 -0.15
CA TYR A 167 -27.03 -21.13 0.79
C TYR A 167 -28.32 -21.89 0.46
N ASP A 168 -28.24 -23.21 0.45
CA ASP A 168 -29.38 -24.12 0.32
C ASP A 168 -29.81 -24.62 1.71
N ARG A 169 -31.02 -24.25 2.14
CA ARG A 169 -31.57 -24.63 3.44
C ARG A 169 -31.96 -26.11 3.56
N GLU A 170 -32.23 -26.78 2.45
CA GLU A 170 -32.57 -28.21 2.45
C GLU A 170 -31.32 -29.06 2.65
N THR A 171 -30.27 -28.74 1.88
CA THR A 171 -29.01 -29.50 1.92
C THR A 171 -28.03 -29.00 2.97
N LYS A 172 -28.24 -27.77 3.49
CA LYS A 172 -27.33 -27.05 4.39
C LYS A 172 -25.92 -26.96 3.80
N GLN A 173 -25.84 -26.59 2.53
CA GLN A 173 -24.60 -26.45 1.76
C GLN A 173 -24.64 -25.16 0.96
N LEU A 174 -23.48 -24.73 0.46
CA LEU A 174 -23.45 -23.69 -0.56
C LEU A 174 -24.08 -24.22 -1.85
N THR A 175 -24.78 -23.35 -2.57
CA THR A 175 -25.24 -23.62 -3.93
C THR A 175 -24.04 -23.74 -4.86
N GLU A 176 -24.26 -24.21 -6.09
CA GLU A 176 -23.17 -24.39 -7.06
C GLU A 176 -22.39 -23.10 -7.32
N ILE A 177 -23.09 -21.96 -7.47
CA ILE A 177 -22.45 -20.66 -7.65
C ILE A 177 -21.72 -20.19 -6.37
N GLY A 178 -22.30 -20.46 -5.19
CA GLY A 178 -21.65 -20.19 -3.91
C GLY A 178 -20.34 -20.95 -3.75
N GLN A 179 -20.37 -22.26 -4.02
CA GLN A 179 -19.17 -23.10 -3.95
C GLN A 179 -18.11 -22.72 -4.98
N LEU A 180 -18.51 -22.30 -6.18
CA LEU A 180 -17.61 -21.81 -7.22
C LEU A 180 -16.86 -20.54 -6.77
N ALA A 181 -17.59 -19.56 -6.22
CA ALA A 181 -17.00 -18.32 -5.71
C ALA A 181 -16.11 -18.57 -4.48
N GLU A 182 -16.57 -19.38 -3.52
CA GLU A 182 -15.81 -19.82 -2.33
C GLU A 182 -14.46 -20.43 -2.74
N ASN A 183 -14.48 -21.38 -3.68
CA ASN A 183 -13.29 -22.07 -4.14
C ASN A 183 -12.33 -21.14 -4.88
N ALA A 184 -12.86 -20.24 -5.71
CA ALA A 184 -12.06 -19.27 -6.45
C ALA A 184 -11.37 -18.26 -5.51
N TRP A 185 -12.08 -17.81 -4.46
CA TRP A 185 -11.53 -16.92 -3.45
C TRP A 185 -10.33 -17.55 -2.74
N HIS A 186 -10.51 -18.75 -2.19
CA HIS A 186 -9.42 -19.45 -1.52
C HIS A 186 -8.28 -19.83 -2.48
N ALA A 187 -8.58 -20.10 -3.75
CA ALA A 187 -7.55 -20.34 -4.75
C ALA A 187 -6.75 -19.08 -5.06
N ALA A 188 -7.39 -17.91 -5.13
CA ALA A 188 -6.71 -16.62 -5.31
C ALA A 188 -5.81 -16.29 -4.12
N TYR A 189 -6.30 -16.48 -2.89
CA TYR A 189 -5.50 -16.28 -1.69
C TYR A 189 -4.30 -17.24 -1.62
N ARG A 190 -4.48 -18.52 -1.97
CA ARG A 190 -3.36 -19.48 -2.04
C ARG A 190 -2.36 -19.20 -3.16
N ALA A 191 -2.76 -18.54 -4.25
CA ALA A 191 -1.87 -18.23 -5.36
C ALA A 191 -0.83 -17.17 -4.97
N ASP A 192 -1.25 -16.16 -4.21
CA ASP A 192 -0.38 -15.11 -3.66
C ASP A 192 -1.11 -14.36 -2.53
N SER A 193 -0.95 -14.83 -1.28
CA SER A 193 -1.72 -14.29 -0.15
C SER A 193 -1.38 -12.84 0.15
N THR A 194 -0.13 -12.44 -0.04
CA THR A 194 0.33 -11.06 0.20
C THR A 194 -0.25 -10.13 -0.85
N GLU A 195 -0.13 -10.45 -2.14
CA GLU A 195 -0.67 -9.62 -3.21
C GLU A 195 -2.20 -9.58 -3.16
N PHE A 196 -2.87 -10.71 -2.95
CA PHE A 196 -4.32 -10.75 -2.91
C PHE A 196 -4.89 -9.97 -1.70
N SER A 197 -4.22 -10.02 -0.54
CA SER A 197 -4.58 -9.16 0.60
C SER A 197 -4.40 -7.67 0.29
N ALA A 198 -3.30 -7.31 -0.40
CA ALA A 198 -3.03 -5.93 -0.80
C ALA A 198 -4.00 -5.43 -1.89
N LEU A 199 -4.54 -6.31 -2.74
CA LEU A 199 -5.60 -5.96 -3.69
C LEU A 199 -6.94 -5.73 -2.98
N GLN A 200 -7.27 -6.52 -1.95
CA GLN A 200 -8.44 -6.27 -1.11
C GLN A 200 -8.34 -4.91 -0.42
N ASP A 201 -7.18 -4.60 0.18
CA ASP A 201 -6.88 -3.31 0.79
C ASP A 201 -7.00 -2.14 -0.20
N ALA A 202 -6.41 -2.28 -1.39
CA ALA A 202 -6.49 -1.27 -2.44
C ALA A 202 -7.93 -0.96 -2.85
N TYR A 203 -8.71 -2.01 -3.08
CA TYR A 203 -10.10 -1.87 -3.52
C TYR A 203 -10.96 -1.25 -2.41
N ALA A 204 -10.84 -1.75 -1.19
CA ALA A 204 -11.61 -1.27 -0.05
C ALA A 204 -11.25 0.19 0.29
N TYR A 205 -9.97 0.58 0.18
CA TYR A 205 -9.56 1.97 0.33
C TYR A 205 -10.25 2.88 -0.71
N GLN A 206 -10.25 2.48 -1.98
CA GLN A 206 -10.82 3.27 -3.08
C GLN A 206 -12.35 3.36 -3.02
N GLU A 207 -13.01 2.23 -2.77
CA GLU A 207 -14.45 2.09 -2.91
C GLU A 207 -15.22 2.26 -1.60
N TYR A 208 -14.57 2.15 -0.44
CA TYR A 208 -15.22 2.32 0.87
C TYR A 208 -14.65 3.50 1.66
N TYR A 209 -13.34 3.60 1.83
CA TYR A 209 -12.76 4.68 2.63
C TYR A 209 -12.83 6.06 1.94
N LEU A 210 -12.38 6.19 0.69
CA LEU A 210 -12.38 7.49 0.00
C LEU A 210 -13.77 8.12 -0.11
N PRO A 211 -14.87 7.38 -0.32
CA PRO A 211 -16.22 7.92 -0.17
C PRO A 211 -16.49 8.54 1.20
N VAL A 212 -16.08 7.90 2.30
CA VAL A 212 -16.26 8.44 3.68
C VAL A 212 -15.48 9.74 3.85
N GLN A 213 -14.23 9.77 3.41
CA GLN A 213 -13.41 10.98 3.44
C GLN A 213 -14.08 12.11 2.63
N ARG A 214 -14.64 11.81 1.45
CA ARG A 214 -15.38 12.78 0.64
C ARG A 214 -16.66 13.28 1.30
N ILE A 215 -17.40 12.41 1.99
CA ILE A 215 -18.60 12.79 2.74
C ILE A 215 -18.24 13.79 3.85
N LEU A 216 -17.24 13.48 4.68
CA LEU A 216 -16.78 14.39 5.74
C LEU A 216 -16.31 15.73 5.18
N LYS A 217 -15.53 15.71 4.10
CA LYS A 217 -15.03 16.94 3.48
C LYS A 217 -16.14 17.79 2.85
N ASN A 218 -17.02 17.17 2.08
CA ASN A 218 -18.00 17.90 1.27
C ASN A 218 -19.25 18.32 2.07
N ASN A 219 -19.71 17.47 2.99
CA ASN A 219 -20.97 17.70 3.71
C ASN A 219 -20.73 18.36 5.08
N PHE A 220 -19.54 18.17 5.66
CA PHE A 220 -19.21 18.65 7.02
C PHE A 220 -18.06 19.66 7.04
N GLY A 221 -17.33 19.83 5.93
CA GLY A 221 -16.17 20.72 5.88
C GLY A 221 -14.99 20.22 6.71
N VAL A 222 -14.89 18.90 6.92
CA VAL A 222 -13.86 18.27 7.76
C VAL A 222 -12.92 17.43 6.90
N ASP A 223 -11.65 17.80 6.82
CA ASP A 223 -10.63 17.08 6.06
C ASP A 223 -9.87 16.09 6.97
N ILE A 224 -10.22 14.81 6.85
CA ILE A 224 -9.55 13.74 7.62
C ILE A 224 -8.35 13.14 6.91
N SER A 225 -7.95 13.63 5.73
CA SER A 225 -6.87 13.02 4.95
C SER A 225 -5.51 13.07 5.67
N GLY A 226 -5.26 14.12 6.44
CA GLY A 226 -4.06 14.31 7.27
C GLY A 226 -4.14 13.72 8.68
N ARG A 227 -5.29 13.17 9.11
CA ARG A 227 -5.44 12.65 10.49
C ARG A 227 -4.79 11.28 10.66
N ALA A 228 -4.56 10.86 11.92
CA ALA A 228 -4.09 9.50 12.24
C ALA A 228 -4.96 8.42 11.60
N ASP A 229 -4.40 7.25 11.24
CA ASP A 229 -5.21 6.22 10.60
C ASP A 229 -6.24 5.61 11.54
N CYS A 230 -5.99 5.57 12.85
CA CYS A 230 -7.04 5.16 13.78
C CYS A 230 -8.29 6.04 13.68
N VAL A 231 -8.14 7.35 13.42
CA VAL A 231 -9.26 8.27 13.18
C VAL A 231 -9.96 7.96 11.84
N LYS A 232 -9.17 7.70 10.79
CA LYS A 232 -9.68 7.31 9.47
C LYS A 232 -10.44 5.98 9.54
N GLY A 233 -9.87 5.01 10.25
CA GLY A 233 -10.44 3.69 10.52
C GLY A 233 -11.73 3.77 11.33
N LEU A 234 -11.82 4.67 12.31
CA LEU A 234 -13.04 4.91 13.08
C LEU A 234 -14.18 5.46 12.19
N ALA A 235 -13.89 6.47 11.37
CA ALA A 235 -14.87 7.01 10.43
C ALA A 235 -15.30 5.97 9.39
N TRP A 236 -14.36 5.17 8.90
CA TRP A 236 -14.62 4.10 7.95
C TRP A 236 -15.48 2.99 8.58
N GLY A 237 -15.09 2.46 9.73
CA GLY A 237 -15.82 1.42 10.44
C GLY A 237 -17.26 1.83 10.76
N LEU A 238 -17.48 3.10 11.11
CA LEU A 238 -18.82 3.66 11.28
C LEU A 238 -19.66 3.62 10.01
N CYS A 239 -19.08 3.99 8.87
CA CYS A 239 -19.76 3.87 7.58
C CYS A 239 -19.98 2.40 7.18
N ASN A 240 -19.10 1.49 7.58
CA ASN A 240 -19.27 0.06 7.31
C ASN A 240 -20.42 -0.55 8.14
N LEU A 241 -20.65 -0.01 9.35
CA LEU A 241 -21.71 -0.45 10.24
C LEU A 241 -23.07 0.17 9.89
N PHE A 242 -23.13 1.49 9.66
CA PHE A 242 -24.38 2.24 9.47
C PHE A 242 -24.65 2.67 8.01
N GLY A 243 -23.78 2.30 7.08
CA GLY A 243 -23.82 2.78 5.71
C GLY A 243 -23.45 4.25 5.55
N SER A 244 -23.29 4.68 4.29
CA SER A 244 -22.90 6.05 3.92
C SER A 244 -23.99 7.10 4.21
N GLY A 245 -25.26 6.69 4.21
CA GLY A 245 -26.37 7.54 4.65
C GLY A 245 -26.44 7.63 6.18
N GLY A 246 -26.53 6.47 6.86
CA GLY A 246 -26.74 6.40 8.29
C GLY A 246 -25.59 6.98 9.13
N CYS A 247 -24.34 6.83 8.69
CA CYS A 247 -23.18 7.35 9.43
C CYS A 247 -23.18 8.89 9.58
N GLN A 248 -23.77 9.60 8.62
CA GLN A 248 -23.82 11.06 8.61
C GLN A 248 -24.63 11.65 9.76
N ARG A 249 -25.60 10.91 10.30
CA ARG A 249 -26.31 11.31 11.53
C ARG A 249 -25.33 11.47 12.69
N PHE A 250 -24.39 10.54 12.84
CA PHE A 250 -23.41 10.58 13.91
C PHE A 250 -22.33 11.64 13.68
N PHE A 251 -21.91 11.88 12.43
CA PHE A 251 -21.04 13.02 12.11
C PHE A 251 -21.68 14.35 12.51
N ARG A 252 -22.99 14.54 12.27
CA ARG A 252 -23.74 15.72 12.73
C ARG A 252 -23.79 15.81 14.25
N LEU A 253 -24.15 14.72 14.93
CA LEU A 253 -24.25 14.68 16.39
C LEU A 253 -22.91 14.92 17.09
N ALA A 254 -21.81 14.45 16.49
CA ALA A 254 -20.45 14.65 16.99
C ALA A 254 -19.96 16.10 16.83
N ASN A 255 -20.61 16.89 15.96
CA ASN A 255 -20.23 18.28 15.67
C ASN A 255 -18.73 18.40 15.34
N LEU A 256 -18.26 17.54 14.43
CA LEU A 256 -16.85 17.44 14.03
C LEU A 256 -16.35 18.75 13.40
N SER A 257 -15.08 19.09 13.64
CA SER A 257 -14.41 20.27 13.08
C SER A 257 -12.94 19.96 12.80
N ASP A 258 -12.35 20.66 11.83
CA ASP A 258 -10.90 20.59 11.55
C ASP A 258 -10.05 21.09 12.73
N ASP A 259 -10.60 21.97 13.57
CA ASP A 259 -9.91 22.49 14.76
C ASP A 259 -9.76 21.45 15.89
N MET A 260 -10.46 20.32 15.80
CA MET A 260 -10.34 19.24 16.79
C MET A 260 -9.00 18.50 16.63
N THR A 261 -8.33 18.25 17.76
CA THR A 261 -7.29 17.24 17.85
C THR A 261 -7.85 15.85 17.53
N ASP A 262 -7.00 14.90 17.15
CA ASP A 262 -7.43 13.51 16.89
C ASP A 262 -8.09 12.88 18.13
N ARG A 263 -7.61 13.23 19.33
CA ARG A 263 -8.20 12.81 20.61
C ARG A 263 -9.60 13.37 20.81
N GLU A 264 -9.82 14.65 20.50
CA GLU A 264 -11.15 15.27 20.58
C GLU A 264 -12.10 14.68 19.54
N PHE A 265 -11.62 14.47 18.31
CA PHE A 265 -12.38 13.88 17.21
C PHE A 265 -12.89 12.48 17.59
N VAL A 266 -12.00 11.58 18.05
CA VAL A 266 -12.35 10.21 18.44
C VAL A 266 -13.40 10.20 19.54
N ASN A 267 -13.20 11.01 20.59
CA ASN A 267 -14.16 11.07 21.69
C ASN A 267 -15.51 11.61 21.24
N ALA A 268 -15.54 12.69 20.45
CA ALA A 268 -16.77 13.27 19.95
C ALA A 268 -17.57 12.28 19.09
N LEU A 269 -16.89 11.55 18.20
CA LEU A 269 -17.54 10.57 17.32
C LEU A 269 -18.04 9.36 18.10
N CYS A 270 -17.26 8.81 19.03
CA CYS A 270 -17.69 7.70 19.87
C CYS A 270 -18.84 8.10 20.81
N ASP A 271 -18.81 9.30 21.39
CA ASP A 271 -19.91 9.82 22.22
C ASP A 271 -21.19 10.00 21.40
N ALA A 272 -21.08 10.47 20.16
CA ALA A 272 -22.22 10.57 19.26
C ALA A 272 -22.90 9.22 19.05
N VAL A 273 -22.14 8.13 18.90
CA VAL A 273 -22.72 6.78 18.78
C VAL A 273 -23.27 6.30 20.13
N VAL A 274 -22.43 6.27 21.18
CA VAL A 274 -22.77 5.69 22.48
C VAL A 274 -24.02 6.32 23.10
N ASN A 275 -24.26 7.61 22.86
CA ASN A 275 -25.39 8.34 23.42
C ASN A 275 -26.67 8.27 22.57
N ASN A 276 -26.63 7.75 21.34
CA ASN A 276 -27.75 7.88 20.38
C ASN A 276 -28.17 6.54 19.73
N VAL A 277 -27.71 5.41 20.24
CA VAL A 277 -28.05 4.07 19.71
C VAL A 277 -29.04 3.28 20.55
N ASP A 278 -29.62 3.84 21.62
CA ASP A 278 -30.54 3.10 22.51
C ASP A 278 -31.79 2.55 21.82
N ASP A 279 -32.25 3.23 20.76
CA ASP A 279 -33.43 2.81 20.00
C ASP A 279 -33.13 1.76 18.91
N TYR A 280 -31.86 1.39 18.72
CA TYR A 280 -31.47 0.37 17.75
C TYR A 280 -31.64 -1.04 18.34
N ALA A 281 -32.04 -2.00 17.51
CA ALA A 281 -32.18 -3.40 17.92
C ALA A 281 -30.92 -3.98 18.58
N TYR A 282 -29.74 -3.53 18.12
CA TYR A 282 -28.42 -3.93 18.63
C TYR A 282 -27.70 -2.81 19.39
N GLY A 283 -28.42 -1.82 19.91
CA GLY A 283 -27.87 -0.62 20.55
C GLY A 283 -26.83 -0.91 21.64
N ALA A 284 -27.09 -1.88 22.53
CA ALA A 284 -26.15 -2.27 23.58
C ALA A 284 -24.81 -2.81 23.02
N SER A 285 -24.87 -3.59 21.94
CA SER A 285 -23.68 -4.11 21.26
C SER A 285 -22.89 -3.00 20.58
N TYR A 286 -23.58 -2.04 19.96
CA TYR A 286 -22.93 -0.87 19.36
C TYR A 286 -22.24 -0.01 20.42
N LYS A 287 -22.86 0.25 21.57
CA LYS A 287 -22.20 0.97 22.69
C LYS A 287 -20.91 0.26 23.11
N ALA A 288 -20.98 -1.04 23.33
CA ALA A 288 -19.82 -1.82 23.73
C ALA A 288 -18.71 -1.82 22.66
N ARG A 289 -19.07 -1.86 21.37
CA ARG A 289 -18.12 -1.75 20.25
C ARG A 289 -17.41 -0.40 20.27
N TYR A 290 -18.16 0.71 20.26
CA TYR A 290 -17.55 2.04 20.19
C TYR A 290 -16.75 2.43 21.43
N GLU A 291 -17.06 1.88 22.62
CA GLU A 291 -16.17 2.05 23.77
C GLU A 291 -14.83 1.29 23.61
N ARG A 292 -14.84 0.10 23.00
CA ARG A 292 -13.58 -0.61 22.67
C ARG A 292 -12.79 0.11 21.59
N GLU A 293 -13.45 0.48 20.48
CA GLU A 293 -12.79 1.20 19.38
C GLU A 293 -12.24 2.55 19.84
N ARG A 294 -12.95 3.26 20.73
CA ARG A 294 -12.46 4.48 21.41
C ARG A 294 -11.15 4.18 22.14
N ALA A 295 -11.13 3.15 23.00
CA ALA A 295 -9.94 2.79 23.77
C ALA A 295 -8.75 2.48 22.84
N THR A 296 -8.96 1.67 21.80
CA THR A 296 -7.94 1.34 20.79
C THR A 296 -7.40 2.58 20.09
N CYS A 297 -8.26 3.48 19.60
CA CYS A 297 -7.82 4.73 18.96
C CYS A 297 -7.03 5.62 19.93
N LEU A 298 -7.45 5.71 21.19
CA LEU A 298 -6.76 6.53 22.19
C LEU A 298 -5.40 5.97 22.59
N GLU A 299 -5.24 4.65 22.55
CA GLU A 299 -3.93 3.98 22.69
C GLU A 299 -3.00 4.37 21.55
N TYR A 300 -3.44 4.22 20.30
CA TYR A 300 -2.69 4.64 19.11
C TYR A 300 -2.29 6.12 19.15
N ILE A 301 -3.23 7.00 19.48
CA ILE A 301 -2.94 8.44 19.60
C ILE A 301 -1.92 8.72 20.72
N ALA A 302 -2.05 8.10 21.90
CA ALA A 302 -1.09 8.28 22.98
C ALA A 302 0.32 7.78 22.59
N GLU A 303 0.34 6.69 21.84
CA GLU A 303 1.52 6.07 21.28
C GLU A 303 2.26 6.97 20.28
N ASP A 304 1.52 7.80 19.55
CA ASP A 304 2.02 8.80 18.60
C ASP A 304 2.51 10.06 19.29
N GLU A 305 1.73 10.54 20.25
CA GLU A 305 2.06 11.66 21.12
C GLU A 305 3.39 11.42 21.85
N ALA A 306 3.59 10.22 22.40
CA ALA A 306 4.80 9.85 23.12
C ALA A 306 6.07 9.89 22.24
N LEU A 307 5.96 9.56 20.95
CA LEU A 307 7.08 9.62 20.01
C LEU A 307 7.35 11.05 19.54
N SER A 308 6.30 11.86 19.39
CA SER A 308 6.45 13.28 19.08
C SER A 308 7.11 14.07 20.22
N GLY A 309 6.95 13.64 21.48
CA GLY A 309 7.56 14.27 22.65
C GLY A 309 9.08 14.07 22.81
N ASP A 310 9.69 13.14 22.08
CA ASP A 310 11.14 12.85 22.13
C ASP A 310 11.95 13.61 21.04
N THR A 311 11.27 14.32 20.13
CA THR A 311 11.90 15.15 19.09
C THR A 311 11.40 16.57 19.17
N GLY A 312 12.15 17.42 19.89
CA GLY A 312 11.91 18.87 19.85
C GLY A 312 12.17 19.42 18.44
N SER A 313 11.11 19.67 17.68
CA SER A 313 11.15 20.53 16.49
C SER A 313 9.75 21.09 16.17
N ASP A 314 9.71 22.40 15.91
CA ASP A 314 8.57 23.25 15.61
C ASP A 314 7.53 22.66 14.64
N GLU A 315 6.26 23.01 14.84
CA GLU A 315 5.08 22.63 14.06
C GLU A 315 5.02 23.16 12.60
N SER A 316 6.14 23.49 11.96
CA SER A 316 6.14 24.02 10.57
C SER A 316 6.73 23.07 9.51
N ASP A 317 6.89 21.78 9.83
CA ASP A 317 7.78 20.86 9.11
C ASP A 317 7.09 19.65 8.43
N GLU A 318 5.82 19.77 8.04
CA GLU A 318 5.13 18.70 7.31
C GLU A 318 5.50 18.71 5.82
N LEU A 319 5.89 17.55 5.28
CA LEU A 319 6.10 17.38 3.84
C LEU A 319 4.76 17.49 3.11
N PRO A 320 4.70 18.11 1.92
CA PRO A 320 3.43 18.28 1.21
C PRO A 320 2.91 17.00 0.55
N PHE A 321 3.52 15.83 0.83
CA PHE A 321 3.29 14.58 0.09
C PHE A 321 2.41 13.64 0.90
N PHE A 322 1.22 13.31 0.38
CA PHE A 322 0.26 12.48 1.14
C PHE A 322 0.67 11.00 1.25
N ASP A 323 1.58 10.56 0.38
CA ASP A 323 2.05 9.18 0.26
C ASP A 323 3.43 8.95 0.90
N VAL A 324 3.91 9.91 1.70
CA VAL A 324 5.12 9.78 2.53
C VAL A 324 4.69 9.57 3.98
N ASP A 325 4.74 8.33 4.44
CA ASP A 325 4.58 7.95 5.84
C ASP A 325 5.89 8.11 6.63
N ARG A 326 5.81 8.12 7.97
CA ARG A 326 6.97 8.21 8.87
C ARG A 326 7.79 6.90 8.96
N ALA A 327 7.93 6.16 7.86
CA ALA A 327 8.70 4.93 7.77
C ALA A 327 10.22 5.19 7.79
N TRP A 328 11.01 4.13 7.59
CA TRP A 328 12.48 4.17 7.63
C TRP A 328 13.11 5.24 6.71
N TYR A 329 12.39 5.68 5.68
CA TYR A 329 12.85 6.69 4.72
C TYR A 329 12.39 8.13 5.03
N TYR A 330 11.55 8.35 6.03
CA TYR A 330 10.88 9.64 6.21
C TYR A 330 11.86 10.78 6.40
N ASP A 331 12.78 10.64 7.37
CA ASP A 331 13.78 11.67 7.63
C ASP A 331 14.68 11.90 6.42
N ASP A 332 14.92 10.87 5.62
CA ASP A 332 15.70 10.97 4.39
C ASP A 332 14.95 11.77 3.32
N ILE A 333 13.64 11.55 3.18
CA ILE A 333 12.76 12.31 2.29
C ILE A 333 12.64 13.76 2.75
N VAL A 334 12.44 13.99 4.05
CA VAL A 334 12.44 15.33 4.65
C VAL A 334 13.74 16.06 4.32
N TYR A 335 14.87 15.37 4.50
CA TYR A 335 16.18 15.92 4.23
C TYR A 335 16.32 16.32 2.76
N VAL A 336 16.05 15.41 1.81
CA VAL A 336 16.22 15.73 0.38
C VAL A 336 15.21 16.75 -0.13
N TYR A 337 14.01 16.81 0.45
CA TYR A 337 12.99 17.80 0.09
C TYR A 337 13.37 19.19 0.59
N LYS A 338 13.69 19.34 1.87
CA LYS A 338 14.05 20.63 2.46
C LYS A 338 15.29 21.26 1.84
N ASN A 339 16.23 20.42 1.40
CA ASN A 339 17.41 20.89 0.70
C ASN A 339 17.18 21.10 -0.82
N GLY A 340 15.96 20.84 -1.33
CA GLY A 340 15.63 21.02 -2.75
C GLY A 340 16.29 19.99 -3.67
N TYR A 341 16.83 18.89 -3.14
CA TYR A 341 17.49 17.85 -3.93
C TYR A 341 16.48 16.98 -4.67
N MET A 342 15.38 16.63 -3.99
CA MET A 342 14.28 15.88 -4.58
C MET A 342 12.96 16.60 -4.32
N SER A 343 12.11 16.67 -5.35
CA SER A 343 10.72 17.10 -5.23
C SER A 343 9.78 15.92 -5.42
N GLY A 344 8.48 16.14 -5.19
CA GLY A 344 7.45 15.21 -5.59
C GLY A 344 7.32 15.05 -7.10
N LEU A 345 6.45 14.15 -7.50
CA LEU A 345 6.06 13.95 -8.88
C LEU A 345 5.22 15.14 -9.36
N ALA A 346 5.25 15.38 -10.68
CA ALA A 346 4.43 16.41 -11.32
C ALA A 346 3.04 15.85 -11.62
N ASP A 347 2.32 15.44 -10.57
CA ASP A 347 0.95 14.94 -10.63
C ASP A 347 -0.05 15.90 -9.95
N PRO A 348 -1.35 15.83 -10.29
CA PRO A 348 -2.37 16.70 -9.71
C PRO A 348 -2.60 16.47 -8.20
N VAL A 349 -2.07 15.36 -7.66
CA VAL A 349 -2.14 15.03 -6.24
C VAL A 349 -0.71 14.97 -5.72
N LEU A 350 -0.32 15.81 -4.76
CA LEU A 350 1.07 15.97 -4.33
C LEU A 350 1.64 14.65 -3.77
N ARG A 351 2.39 13.90 -4.60
CA ARG A 351 3.04 12.64 -4.22
C ARG A 351 4.55 12.72 -4.28
N PHE A 352 5.22 12.03 -3.35
CA PHE A 352 6.62 11.70 -3.48
C PHE A 352 6.84 10.33 -4.12
N ALA A 353 5.90 9.40 -4.00
CA ALA A 353 5.98 8.02 -4.46
C ALA A 353 7.22 7.25 -3.93
N PRO A 354 7.39 7.13 -2.60
CA PRO A 354 8.61 6.58 -2.00
C PRO A 354 8.96 5.16 -2.47
N ASN A 355 7.96 4.34 -2.77
CA ASN A 355 8.13 2.94 -3.19
C ASN A 355 8.19 2.76 -4.72
N GLU A 356 7.93 3.82 -5.51
CA GLU A 356 8.07 3.73 -6.96
C GLU A 356 9.55 3.77 -7.37
N ALA A 357 9.86 3.07 -8.46
CA ALA A 357 11.21 3.06 -9.02
C ALA A 357 11.60 4.47 -9.52
N ILE A 358 12.77 4.96 -9.11
CA ILE A 358 13.30 6.19 -9.68
C ILE A 358 13.85 5.93 -11.09
N VAL A 359 13.52 6.81 -12.02
CA VAL A 359 13.96 6.75 -13.41
C VAL A 359 15.27 7.50 -13.61
N ARG A 360 16.06 7.08 -14.62
CA ARG A 360 17.43 7.56 -14.83
C ARG A 360 17.53 9.08 -15.02
N GLN A 361 16.57 9.71 -15.69
CA GLN A 361 16.57 11.17 -15.85
C GLN A 361 16.33 11.92 -14.55
N ASP A 362 15.53 11.35 -13.63
CA ASP A 362 15.27 11.96 -12.33
C ASP A 362 16.51 11.87 -11.46
N VAL A 363 17.26 10.77 -11.52
CA VAL A 363 18.57 10.66 -10.86
C VAL A 363 19.51 11.77 -11.35
N ALA A 364 19.56 12.05 -12.65
CA ALA A 364 20.35 13.18 -13.16
C ALA A 364 19.88 14.52 -12.59
N CYS A 365 18.56 14.74 -12.49
CA CYS A 365 17.99 15.94 -11.87
C CYS A 365 18.38 16.07 -10.38
N VAL A 366 18.33 14.97 -9.62
CA VAL A 366 18.77 14.97 -8.22
C VAL A 366 20.23 15.39 -8.09
N LEU A 367 21.12 14.81 -8.92
CA LEU A 367 22.54 15.19 -8.91
C LEU A 367 22.73 16.65 -9.32
N TYR A 368 22.00 17.12 -10.31
CA TYR A 368 22.06 18.51 -10.77
C TYR A 368 21.56 19.49 -9.70
N ASN A 369 20.54 19.13 -8.92
CA ASN A 369 20.06 19.95 -7.81
C ASN A 369 21.09 20.01 -6.66
N ILE A 370 21.82 18.92 -6.42
CA ILE A 370 22.86 18.87 -5.38
C ILE A 370 24.11 19.67 -5.80
N PHE A 371 24.56 19.52 -7.05
CA PHE A 371 25.89 19.94 -7.48
C PHE A 371 25.90 20.96 -8.62
N GLY A 372 24.88 20.91 -9.49
CA GLY A 372 24.89 21.61 -10.76
C GLY A 372 24.84 23.12 -10.60
N ASN A 373 24.18 23.63 -9.55
CA ASN A 373 24.13 25.07 -9.23
C ASN A 373 23.78 25.97 -10.45
N GLY A 374 22.91 25.47 -11.34
CA GLY A 374 22.52 26.17 -12.58
C GLY A 374 23.57 26.17 -13.70
N GLU A 375 24.68 25.45 -13.56
CA GLU A 375 25.70 25.30 -14.59
C GLU A 375 25.10 24.68 -15.87
N LYS A 376 25.41 25.27 -17.02
CA LYS A 376 25.04 24.72 -18.32
C LYS A 376 26.19 23.93 -18.91
N ALA A 377 25.88 22.74 -19.42
CA ALA A 377 26.83 21.89 -20.13
C ALA A 377 26.42 21.72 -21.61
N PRO A 378 27.36 21.36 -22.51
CA PRO A 378 27.03 21.03 -23.88
C PRO A 378 26.00 19.91 -23.98
N ALA A 379 25.11 19.98 -24.99
CA ALA A 379 24.12 18.95 -25.23
C ALA A 379 24.77 17.59 -25.47
N CYS A 380 24.30 16.55 -24.76
CA CYS A 380 24.73 15.18 -25.00
C CYS A 380 24.19 14.66 -26.34
N SER A 381 24.89 13.68 -26.93
CA SER A 381 24.54 13.14 -28.25
C SER A 381 23.50 12.01 -28.20
N PHE A 382 22.85 11.79 -27.05
CA PHE A 382 21.89 10.70 -26.88
C PHE A 382 20.56 11.03 -27.56
N ALA A 383 20.14 10.18 -28.51
CA ALA A 383 18.96 10.44 -29.34
C ALA A 383 17.63 10.42 -28.56
N ASP A 384 17.59 9.75 -27.42
CA ASP A 384 16.42 9.68 -26.53
C ASP A 384 16.32 10.87 -25.55
N VAL A 385 17.26 11.81 -25.59
CA VAL A 385 17.23 13.02 -24.76
C VAL A 385 16.64 14.18 -25.55
N ASP A 386 15.33 14.38 -25.39
CA ASP A 386 14.64 15.58 -25.87
C ASP A 386 15.14 16.82 -25.12
N GLN A 387 15.88 17.68 -25.82
CA GLN A 387 16.51 18.89 -25.28
C GLN A 387 15.50 19.97 -24.85
N SER A 388 14.21 19.80 -25.14
CA SER A 388 13.15 20.71 -24.70
C SER A 388 12.51 20.34 -23.35
N LYS A 389 12.87 19.19 -22.77
CA LYS A 389 12.27 18.67 -21.54
C LYS A 389 13.01 19.13 -20.29
N TYR A 390 12.33 19.07 -19.15
CA TYR A 390 12.82 19.54 -17.85
C TYR A 390 14.17 18.92 -17.43
N TYR A 391 14.43 17.68 -17.85
CA TYR A 391 15.64 16.94 -17.49
C TYR A 391 16.86 17.23 -18.37
N ALA A 392 16.71 17.96 -19.48
CA ALA A 392 17.75 18.06 -20.50
C ALA A 392 19.07 18.64 -19.96
N ASP A 393 18.98 19.76 -19.24
CA ASP A 393 20.16 20.41 -18.64
C ASP A 393 20.85 19.50 -17.63
N ALA A 394 20.07 18.82 -16.79
CA ALA A 394 20.58 17.92 -15.77
C ALA A 394 21.31 16.72 -16.37
N ILE A 395 20.74 16.10 -17.42
CA ILE A 395 21.39 15.01 -18.15
C ILE A 395 22.68 15.49 -18.82
N ASN A 396 22.64 16.61 -19.54
CA ASN A 396 23.81 17.17 -20.22
C ASN A 396 24.94 17.42 -19.22
N TRP A 397 24.63 18.01 -18.07
CA TRP A 397 25.58 18.30 -17.01
C TRP A 397 26.16 17.02 -16.38
N ALA A 398 25.31 16.05 -16.04
CA ALA A 398 25.74 14.79 -15.42
C ALA A 398 26.63 13.95 -16.36
N VAL A 399 26.35 13.99 -17.67
CA VAL A 399 27.13 13.32 -18.71
C VAL A 399 28.46 14.04 -18.94
N TYR A 400 28.45 15.37 -19.05
CA TYR A 400 29.66 16.17 -19.26
C TYR A 400 30.70 15.98 -18.14
N HIS A 401 30.23 15.89 -16.89
CA HIS A 401 31.08 15.61 -15.74
C HIS A 401 31.42 14.11 -15.57
N GLY A 402 30.80 13.21 -16.34
CA GLY A 402 31.01 11.78 -16.24
C GLY A 402 30.44 11.16 -14.94
N TYR A 403 29.43 11.79 -14.34
CA TYR A 403 28.71 11.23 -13.19
C TYR A 403 27.70 10.16 -13.63
N MET A 404 27.03 10.40 -14.75
CA MET A 404 26.19 9.42 -15.42
C MET A 404 26.66 9.21 -16.85
N ASN A 405 26.65 7.95 -17.28
CA ASN A 405 26.94 7.56 -18.66
C ASN A 405 25.68 7.05 -19.34
N GLY A 406 25.70 6.95 -20.66
CA GLY A 406 24.64 6.29 -21.41
C GLY A 406 24.62 4.77 -21.20
N ILE A 407 23.64 4.12 -21.80
CA ILE A 407 23.55 2.66 -21.88
C ILE A 407 24.26 2.23 -23.16
N GLY A 408 25.26 1.36 -22.98
CA GLY A 408 26.12 0.87 -24.05
C GLY A 408 25.43 -0.20 -24.89
N ASP A 409 25.68 -0.20 -26.19
CA ASP A 409 25.41 -1.37 -27.03
C ASP A 409 26.38 -2.49 -26.60
N PRO A 410 25.87 -3.66 -26.14
CA PRO A 410 26.70 -4.78 -25.71
C PRO A 410 27.70 -5.26 -26.77
N ALA A 411 27.41 -5.06 -28.06
CA ALA A 411 28.26 -5.48 -29.17
C ALA A 411 29.40 -4.50 -29.47
N THR A 412 29.22 -3.21 -29.22
CA THR A 412 30.18 -2.16 -29.61
C THR A 412 30.81 -1.43 -28.44
N GLY A 413 30.25 -1.57 -27.23
CA GLY A 413 30.66 -0.81 -26.04
C GLY A 413 30.38 0.70 -26.14
N THR A 414 29.71 1.15 -27.20
CA THR A 414 29.41 2.57 -27.42
C THR A 414 28.10 2.93 -26.75
N TYR A 415 28.07 4.04 -26.00
CA TYR A 415 26.83 4.57 -25.42
C TYR A 415 25.91 5.11 -26.52
N VAL A 416 24.74 4.49 -26.70
CA VAL A 416 23.82 4.83 -27.80
C VAL A 416 22.60 5.63 -27.34
N ARG A 417 22.26 5.56 -26.05
CA ARG A 417 21.09 6.23 -25.47
C ARG A 417 21.32 6.50 -23.99
N PHE A 418 20.61 7.47 -23.42
CA PHE A 418 20.68 7.75 -21.99
C PHE A 418 19.83 6.78 -21.17
N GLY A 419 18.69 6.33 -21.69
CA GLY A 419 17.67 5.55 -20.97
C GLY A 419 16.62 6.42 -20.28
N VAL A 420 16.12 7.45 -20.97
CA VAL A 420 15.02 8.27 -20.42
C VAL A 420 13.77 7.40 -20.21
N ASN A 421 13.12 7.56 -19.04
CA ASN A 421 12.00 6.78 -18.51
C ASN A 421 12.33 5.34 -18.12
N GLU A 422 13.59 4.93 -18.20
CA GLU A 422 13.99 3.62 -17.69
C GLU A 422 14.32 3.71 -16.20
N PRO A 423 13.82 2.78 -15.37
CA PRO A 423 14.25 2.64 -13.99
C PRO A 423 15.77 2.50 -13.87
N LEU A 424 16.32 2.88 -12.72
CA LEU A 424 17.74 2.74 -12.42
C LEU A 424 17.99 1.55 -11.46
N PRO A 425 18.54 0.42 -11.95
CA PRO A 425 18.91 -0.71 -11.11
C PRO A 425 19.99 -0.38 -10.08
N ARG A 426 20.02 -1.15 -8.99
CA ARG A 426 20.95 -0.92 -7.87
C ARG A 426 22.42 -0.98 -8.28
N GLU A 427 22.81 -1.83 -9.23
CA GLU A 427 24.19 -1.89 -9.73
C GLU A 427 24.59 -0.63 -10.52
N GLN A 428 23.62 0.00 -11.20
CA GLN A 428 23.83 1.30 -11.85
C GLN A 428 23.94 2.41 -10.82
N LEU A 429 23.13 2.39 -9.75
CA LEU A 429 23.24 3.37 -8.66
C LEU A 429 24.60 3.33 -7.98
N ALA A 430 25.10 2.13 -7.68
CA ALA A 430 26.43 1.95 -7.12
C ALA A 430 27.52 2.54 -8.04
N SER A 431 27.35 2.38 -9.36
CA SER A 431 28.27 2.95 -10.36
C SER A 431 28.18 4.47 -10.42
N VAL A 432 26.99 5.06 -10.34
CA VAL A 432 26.80 6.51 -10.27
C VAL A 432 27.49 7.09 -9.02
N ALA A 433 27.29 6.47 -7.85
CA ALA A 433 27.94 6.91 -6.61
C ALA A 433 29.48 6.81 -6.69
N ALA A 434 30.01 5.73 -7.28
CA ALA A 434 31.45 5.55 -7.47
C ALA A 434 32.05 6.59 -8.44
N ASN A 435 31.33 6.94 -9.50
CA ASN A 435 31.73 7.98 -10.46
C ASN A 435 31.78 9.36 -9.80
N ILE A 436 30.77 9.70 -8.99
CA ILE A 436 30.70 10.98 -8.25
C ILE A 436 31.88 11.10 -7.30
N ALA A 437 32.18 10.04 -6.55
CA ALA A 437 33.31 10.00 -5.64
C ALA A 437 34.68 10.02 -6.33
N ARG A 438 34.73 9.99 -7.67
CA ARG A 438 35.96 9.87 -8.48
C ARG A 438 36.84 8.74 -7.97
N LYS A 439 36.24 7.58 -7.73
CA LYS A 439 36.92 6.41 -7.17
C LYS A 439 38.22 6.11 -7.96
N THR A 440 39.36 6.36 -7.34
CA THR A 440 40.69 5.99 -7.88
C THR A 440 41.57 5.40 -6.78
N GLY A 441 42.07 4.18 -6.98
CA GLY A 441 43.09 3.58 -6.09
C GLY A 441 42.59 3.09 -4.73
N ASP A 442 41.28 3.08 -4.48
CA ASP A 442 40.71 2.53 -3.24
C ASP A 442 40.94 1.01 -3.14
N SER A 443 41.45 0.54 -2.00
CA SER A 443 41.51 -0.88 -1.69
C SER A 443 40.10 -1.44 -1.51
N LEU A 444 39.76 -2.47 -2.28
CA LEU A 444 38.46 -3.13 -2.25
C LEU A 444 38.52 -4.41 -1.43
N ASP A 445 37.57 -4.56 -0.50
CA ASP A 445 37.37 -5.81 0.23
C ASP A 445 36.08 -6.47 -0.25
N ALA A 446 36.24 -7.54 -1.03
CA ALA A 446 35.12 -8.31 -1.58
C ALA A 446 34.46 -9.22 -0.55
N SER A 447 34.94 -9.30 0.70
CA SER A 447 34.41 -10.22 1.72
C SER A 447 32.92 -10.01 1.98
N LYS A 448 32.49 -8.74 2.16
CA LYS A 448 31.06 -8.41 2.32
C LYS A 448 30.26 -8.71 1.06
N TYR A 449 30.82 -8.45 -0.12
CA TYR A 449 30.17 -8.74 -1.40
C TYR A 449 29.92 -10.23 -1.58
N HIS A 450 30.92 -11.08 -1.36
CA HIS A 450 30.79 -12.54 -1.46
C HIS A 450 29.91 -13.17 -0.36
N SER A 451 29.60 -12.43 0.71
CA SER A 451 28.62 -12.86 1.71
C SER A 451 27.16 -12.68 1.26
N MET A 452 26.91 -11.92 0.18
CA MET A 452 25.56 -11.71 -0.35
C MET A 452 25.11 -12.88 -1.20
N LEU A 453 23.88 -13.38 -1.02
CA LEU A 453 23.43 -14.64 -1.64
C LEU A 453 23.41 -14.60 -3.18
N ASP A 454 23.19 -13.44 -3.78
CA ASP A 454 23.09 -13.24 -5.22
C ASP A 454 24.28 -12.49 -5.83
N TRP A 455 25.42 -12.39 -5.12
CA TRP A 455 26.58 -11.62 -5.58
C TRP A 455 26.98 -11.96 -7.02
N ALA A 456 26.90 -13.24 -7.39
CA ALA A 456 27.28 -13.77 -8.69
C ALA A 456 26.39 -13.29 -9.85
N THR A 457 25.25 -12.65 -9.56
CA THR A 457 24.35 -12.07 -10.56
C THR A 457 24.73 -10.64 -10.95
N THR A 458 25.65 -9.99 -10.22
CA THR A 458 26.11 -8.63 -10.55
C THR A 458 26.79 -8.62 -11.91
N SER A 459 26.45 -7.63 -12.75
CA SER A 459 27.06 -7.48 -14.06
C SER A 459 28.56 -7.26 -13.95
N PRO A 460 29.41 -7.88 -14.81
CA PRO A 460 30.87 -7.74 -14.71
C PRO A 460 31.38 -6.30 -14.74
N TRP A 461 30.71 -5.41 -15.48
CA TRP A 461 31.05 -3.99 -15.56
C TRP A 461 30.73 -3.20 -14.28
N ALA A 462 29.86 -3.72 -13.42
CA ALA A 462 29.42 -3.07 -12.17
C ALA A 462 30.10 -3.62 -10.92
N THR A 463 30.71 -4.82 -11.00
CA THR A 463 31.27 -5.55 -9.84
C THR A 463 32.14 -4.69 -8.93
N GLU A 464 33.14 -4.00 -9.48
CA GLU A 464 34.04 -3.18 -8.66
C GLU A 464 33.34 -1.98 -8.01
N ASN A 465 32.31 -1.42 -8.66
CA ASN A 465 31.54 -0.30 -8.12
C ASN A 465 30.60 -0.77 -7.02
N VAL A 466 29.99 -1.95 -7.16
CA VAL A 466 29.16 -2.57 -6.13
C VAL A 466 29.99 -2.91 -4.88
N ILE A 467 31.17 -3.52 -5.06
CA ILE A 467 32.09 -3.80 -3.93
C ILE A 467 32.46 -2.50 -3.22
N TRP A 468 32.84 -1.47 -3.97
CA TRP A 468 33.16 -0.17 -3.41
C TRP A 468 31.98 0.45 -2.65
N ALA A 469 30.78 0.41 -3.23
CA ALA A 469 29.57 0.94 -2.61
C ALA A 469 29.24 0.21 -1.30
N LEU A 470 29.45 -1.11 -1.23
CA LEU A 470 29.32 -1.89 -0.01
C LEU A 470 30.38 -1.54 1.04
N ASN A 471 31.64 -1.33 0.63
CA ASN A 471 32.73 -0.97 1.54
C ASN A 471 32.55 0.42 2.15
N LYS A 472 32.09 1.40 1.35
CA LYS A 472 31.80 2.76 1.83
C LYS A 472 30.45 2.87 2.54
N GLY A 473 29.63 1.81 2.47
CA GLY A 473 28.28 1.79 3.02
C GLY A 473 27.33 2.74 2.27
N VAL A 474 27.57 2.99 0.97
CA VAL A 474 26.61 3.65 0.08
C VAL A 474 25.35 2.78 -0.02
N ILE A 475 25.56 1.47 -0.25
CA ILE A 475 24.54 0.43 -0.14
C ILE A 475 24.92 -0.55 0.95
N ASP A 476 23.92 -1.17 1.59
CA ASP A 476 24.13 -2.17 2.65
C ASP A 476 23.64 -3.58 2.27
N GLY A 477 22.98 -3.71 1.11
CA GLY A 477 22.25 -4.92 0.71
C GLY A 477 20.82 -4.94 1.22
N VAL A 478 20.01 -5.87 0.72
CA VAL A 478 18.60 -6.08 1.07
C VAL A 478 18.49 -7.35 1.92
N SER A 479 17.85 -7.27 3.08
CA SER A 479 17.60 -8.44 3.94
C SER A 479 16.29 -9.12 3.51
N LEU A 480 16.36 -10.38 3.12
CA LEU A 480 15.22 -11.26 2.87
C LEU A 480 15.27 -12.45 3.85
N VAL A 481 14.22 -13.28 3.86
CA VAL A 481 14.09 -14.41 4.81
C VAL A 481 15.31 -15.34 4.78
N GLU A 482 15.88 -15.58 3.60
CA GLU A 482 16.99 -16.51 3.39
C GLU A 482 18.37 -15.90 3.71
N GLY A 483 18.47 -14.57 3.80
CA GLY A 483 19.73 -13.87 4.02
C GLY A 483 19.80 -12.51 3.35
N ARG A 484 21.02 -12.03 3.10
CA ARG A 484 21.26 -10.69 2.54
C ARG A 484 21.67 -10.76 1.07
N TYR A 485 21.15 -9.83 0.27
CA TYR A 485 21.30 -9.77 -1.18
C TYR A 485 21.88 -8.42 -1.61
N VAL A 486 22.63 -8.39 -2.71
CA VAL A 486 22.95 -7.17 -3.45
C VAL A 486 21.70 -6.65 -4.17
N ALA A 487 20.94 -7.58 -4.77
CA ALA A 487 19.81 -7.34 -5.67
C ALA A 487 20.19 -6.44 -6.87
N PRO A 488 21.24 -6.79 -7.66
CA PRO A 488 21.87 -5.86 -8.60
C PRO A 488 20.93 -5.36 -9.70
N HIS A 489 19.97 -6.20 -10.12
CA HIS A 489 19.00 -5.89 -11.16
C HIS A 489 17.66 -5.34 -10.62
N ASN A 490 17.47 -5.29 -9.30
CA ASN A 490 16.29 -4.66 -8.74
C ASN A 490 16.36 -3.15 -8.96
N ASN A 491 15.23 -2.55 -9.28
CA ASN A 491 15.12 -1.11 -9.44
C ASN A 491 15.23 -0.41 -8.09
N THR A 492 15.94 0.72 -8.07
CA THR A 492 16.06 1.58 -6.89
C THR A 492 14.75 2.36 -6.72
N THR A 493 14.19 2.38 -5.50
CA THR A 493 13.02 3.22 -5.22
C THR A 493 13.39 4.68 -4.98
N ARG A 494 12.43 5.60 -5.05
CA ARG A 494 12.65 7.02 -4.73
C ARG A 494 13.05 7.23 -3.27
N ALA A 495 12.51 6.45 -2.33
CA ALA A 495 12.93 6.43 -0.93
C ALA A 495 14.37 5.93 -0.75
N GLU A 496 14.75 4.84 -1.42
CA GLU A 496 16.13 4.35 -1.40
C GLU A 496 17.11 5.38 -1.96
N MET A 497 16.72 6.11 -3.02
CA MET A 497 17.51 7.20 -3.55
C MET A 497 17.69 8.32 -2.50
N ALA A 498 16.61 8.75 -1.83
CA ALA A 498 16.68 9.77 -0.79
C ALA A 498 17.64 9.37 0.35
N ALA A 499 17.52 8.13 0.82
CA ALA A 499 18.38 7.56 1.86
C ALA A 499 19.84 7.50 1.43
N ILE A 500 20.11 7.11 0.17
CA ILE A 500 21.46 7.01 -0.36
C ILE A 500 22.08 8.41 -0.55
N VAL A 501 21.30 9.39 -1.01
CA VAL A 501 21.76 10.79 -1.12
C VAL A 501 22.19 11.31 0.23
N ARG A 502 21.30 11.25 1.24
CA ARG A 502 21.62 11.72 2.60
C ARG A 502 22.85 11.00 3.16
N ARG A 503 22.89 9.67 3.07
CA ARG A 503 24.01 8.87 3.56
C ARG A 503 25.33 9.20 2.88
N CYS A 504 25.31 9.43 1.56
CA CYS A 504 26.50 9.83 0.83
C CYS A 504 26.98 11.22 1.25
N ILE A 505 26.07 12.16 1.53
CA ILE A 505 26.40 13.49 2.04
C ILE A 505 27.00 13.39 3.45
N GLU A 506 26.35 12.69 4.38
CA GLU A 506 26.81 12.52 5.76
C GLU A 506 28.20 11.86 5.84
N LYS A 507 28.49 10.96 4.91
CA LYS A 507 29.80 10.29 4.80
C LYS A 507 30.84 11.09 4.01
N GLY A 508 30.49 12.27 3.50
CA GLY A 508 31.38 13.10 2.68
C GLY A 508 31.76 12.47 1.33
N ILE A 509 30.99 11.49 0.85
CA ILE A 509 31.15 10.87 -0.47
C ILE A 509 30.65 11.83 -1.55
N ILE A 510 29.54 12.49 -1.27
CA ILE A 510 29.00 13.62 -2.03
C ILE A 510 29.38 14.89 -1.25
N PRO A 511 30.26 15.76 -1.79
CA PRO A 511 30.53 17.05 -1.16
C PRO A 511 29.29 17.95 -1.25
N THR A 512 28.87 18.56 -0.14
CA THR A 512 27.86 19.63 -0.21
C THR A 512 28.49 20.87 -0.83
N ALA A 513 27.75 21.60 -1.67
CA ALA A 513 28.17 22.94 -2.08
C ALA A 513 28.38 23.81 -0.83
N SER A 514 29.58 24.36 -0.68
CA SER A 514 29.97 25.29 0.39
C SER A 514 29.52 26.72 0.10
#